data_AF-A0A936VMY5-F1
#
_entry.id   AF-A0A936VMY5-F1
#
_cell.length_a   1.000
_cell.length_b   1.000
_cell.length_c   1.000
_cell.angle_alpha   90.00
_cell.angle_beta   90.00
_cell.angle_gamma   90.00
#
_symmetry.space_group_name_H-M   'P 1'
#
loop_
_entity.id
_entity.type
_entity.pdbx_description
1 polymer ?
#
loop_
_entity_poly.entity_id
_entity_poly.type
_entity_poly.pdbx_seq_one_letter_code
_entity_poly.pdbx_strand_id
1 'polypeptide(L)'
;MNTGTTSKTISTAQAKAKLSEMIGLVASAEADVIIESHGQPKAVLISVAAYDEMQELRKQQRRAQALERLRAAREAIRARNSDITTDDQAEQVAEEFSQEFIQMLKEKRGVRFERS
;
A
#
# COMPACT_ATOMS: atom_id res chain seq x y z
N MET A 1 -0.28 3.16 25.35
CA MET A 1 0.26 4.51 25.58
C MET A 1 -0.75 5.51 25.04
N ASN A 2 -1.47 6.21 25.91
CA ASN A 2 -2.34 7.32 25.52
C ASN A 2 -1.47 8.58 25.46
N THR A 3 -1.01 8.98 24.28
CA THR A 3 -0.51 10.34 24.07
C THR A 3 -1.73 11.22 23.87
N GLY A 4 -2.22 11.82 24.96
CA GLY A 4 -3.32 12.76 24.92
C GLY A 4 -2.88 14.06 24.27
N THR A 5 -2.78 14.08 22.93
CA THR A 5 -2.71 15.33 22.17
C THR A 5 -3.97 16.11 22.49
N THR A 6 -3.82 17.30 23.07
CA THR A 6 -4.96 18.18 23.34
C THR A 6 -5.54 18.66 22.02
N SER A 7 -6.56 17.96 21.51
CA SER A 7 -7.22 18.32 20.27
C SER A 7 -8.34 19.33 20.54
N LYS A 8 -8.38 20.38 19.73
CA LYS A 8 -9.41 21.43 19.80
C LYS A 8 -10.33 21.29 18.60
N THR A 9 -11.62 21.14 18.86
CA THR A 9 -12.63 21.05 17.79
C THR A 9 -13.28 22.41 17.55
N ILE A 10 -13.43 22.79 16.28
CA ILE A 10 -13.99 24.07 15.85
C ILE A 10 -14.88 23.89 14.62
N SER A 11 -15.78 24.84 14.40
CA SER A 11 -16.55 24.88 13.14
C SER A 11 -15.73 25.46 11.98
N THR A 12 -16.11 25.15 10.75
CA THR A 12 -15.58 25.78 9.53
C THR A 12 -15.66 27.31 9.56
N ALA A 13 -16.74 27.88 10.12
CA ALA A 13 -16.89 29.32 10.26
C ALA A 13 -15.85 29.92 11.22
N GLN A 14 -15.60 29.25 12.35
CA GLN A 14 -14.54 29.65 13.30
C GLN A 14 -13.15 29.50 12.68
N ALA A 15 -12.91 28.41 11.94
CA ALA A 15 -11.65 28.18 11.25
C ALA A 15 -11.36 29.31 10.24
N LYS A 16 -12.36 29.73 9.47
CA LYS A 16 -12.23 30.85 8.52
C LYS A 16 -11.93 32.17 9.22
N ALA A 17 -12.59 32.45 10.35
CA ALA A 17 -12.43 33.70 11.07
C ALA A 17 -11.10 33.81 11.83
N LYS A 18 -10.52 32.68 12.24
CA LYS A 18 -9.38 32.61 13.18
C LYS A 18 -8.20 31.79 12.64
N LEU A 19 -8.06 31.67 11.33
CA LEU A 19 -7.05 30.81 10.71
C LEU A 19 -5.63 31.12 11.21
N SER A 20 -5.24 32.41 11.25
CA SER A 20 -3.90 32.81 11.68
C SER A 20 -3.61 32.45 13.14
N GLU A 21 -4.60 32.61 14.03
CA GLU A 21 -4.48 32.21 15.44
C GLU A 21 -4.28 30.69 15.56
N MET A 22 -5.01 29.91 14.75
CA MET A 22 -4.92 28.45 14.75
C MET A 22 -3.59 27.95 14.19
N ILE A 23 -3.06 28.60 13.15
CA ILE A 23 -1.71 28.30 12.66
C ILE A 23 -0.69 28.55 13.76
N GLY A 24 -0.80 29.68 14.48
CA GLY A 24 0.07 29.99 15.62
C GLY A 24 -0.04 28.95 16.74
N LEU A 25 -1.27 28.54 17.08
CA LEU A 25 -1.53 27.52 18.11
C LEU A 25 -0.89 26.19 17.74
N VAL A 26 -1.12 25.70 16.52
CA VAL A 26 -0.64 24.41 16.03
C VAL A 26 0.88 24.40 15.82
N ALA A 27 1.49 25.56 15.55
CA ALA A 27 2.94 25.67 15.41
C ALA A 27 3.68 25.74 16.77
N SER A 28 3.00 26.20 17.84
CA SER A 28 3.64 26.49 19.14
C SER A 28 3.27 25.51 20.25
N ALA A 29 2.07 24.95 20.20
CA ALA A 29 1.61 23.89 21.08
C ALA A 29 1.47 22.62 20.24
N GLU A 30 1.85 21.47 20.79
CA GLU A 30 1.54 20.14 20.23
C GLU A 30 0.02 19.87 20.31
N ALA A 31 -0.76 20.73 19.67
CA ALA A 31 -2.21 20.75 19.71
C ALA A 31 -2.74 20.66 18.28
N ASP A 32 -3.58 19.66 18.05
CA ASP A 32 -4.25 19.46 16.78
C ASP A 32 -5.59 20.20 16.77
N VAL A 33 -5.97 20.76 15.62
CA VAL A 33 -7.27 21.42 15.48
C VAL A 33 -8.16 20.64 14.53
N ILE A 34 -9.26 20.12 15.03
CA ILE A 34 -10.27 19.40 14.24
C ILE A 34 -11.30 20.40 13.73
N ILE A 35 -11.49 20.44 12.41
CA ILE A 35 -12.44 21.32 11.75
C ILE A 35 -13.68 20.52 11.38
N GLU A 36 -14.83 20.96 11.88
CA GLU A 36 -16.13 20.35 11.64
C GLU A 36 -17.01 21.20 10.71
N SER A 37 -17.75 20.50 9.87
CA SER A 37 -18.86 21.08 9.10
C SER A 37 -20.14 20.37 9.49
N HIS A 38 -21.15 21.12 9.93
CA HIS A 38 -22.42 20.58 10.43
C HIS A 38 -22.25 19.50 11.52
N GLY A 39 -21.33 19.72 12.46
CA GLY A 39 -21.05 18.81 13.58
C GLY A 39 -20.34 17.51 13.19
N GLN A 40 -19.75 17.47 11.99
CA GLN A 40 -19.00 16.31 11.50
C GLN A 40 -17.55 16.73 11.20
N PRO A 41 -16.53 16.03 11.75
CA PRO A 41 -15.13 16.26 11.41
C PRO A 41 -14.89 16.11 9.91
N LYS A 42 -14.25 17.10 9.28
CA LYS A 42 -13.93 17.12 7.84
C LYS A 42 -12.45 17.33 7.56
N ALA A 43 -11.74 18.04 8.43
CA ALA A 43 -10.32 18.30 8.26
C ALA A 43 -9.63 18.40 9.63
N VAL A 44 -8.32 18.23 9.64
CA VAL A 44 -7.47 18.50 10.81
C VAL A 44 -6.35 19.42 10.37
N LEU A 45 -6.08 20.44 11.17
CA LEU A 45 -4.91 21.29 11.05
C LEU A 45 -3.86 20.79 12.06
N ILE A 46 -2.68 20.47 11.55
CA ILE A 46 -1.53 19.98 12.30
C ILE A 46 -0.27 20.74 11.87
N SER A 47 0.79 20.65 12.67
CA SER A 47 2.06 21.29 12.34
C SER A 47 2.69 20.60 11.13
N VAL A 48 3.54 21.31 10.39
CA VAL A 48 4.29 20.72 9.27
C VAL A 48 5.15 19.55 9.75
N ALA A 49 5.79 19.69 10.91
CA ALA A 49 6.60 18.62 11.51
C ALA A 49 5.77 17.36 11.79
N ALA A 50 4.58 17.50 12.38
CA ALA A 50 3.67 16.38 12.63
C ALA A 50 3.16 15.75 11.32
N TYR A 51 2.90 16.57 10.31
CA TYR A 51 2.52 16.08 8.98
C TYR A 51 3.64 15.25 8.35
N ASP A 52 4.89 15.73 8.40
CA ASP A 52 6.05 15.04 7.82
C ASP A 52 6.33 13.70 8.51
N GLU A 53 6.26 13.68 9.85
CA GLU A 53 6.39 12.44 10.64
C GLU A 53 5.31 11.42 10.26
N MET A 54 4.05 11.85 10.20
CA MET A 54 2.94 10.99 9.78
C MET A 54 3.14 10.45 8.35
N GLN A 55 3.69 11.26 7.43
CA GLN A 55 3.94 10.82 6.07
C GLN A 55 5.04 9.75 5.97
N GLU A 56 6.12 9.90 6.74
CA GLU A 56 7.16 8.88 6.79
C GLU A 56 6.66 7.57 7.42
N LEU A 57 5.84 7.65 8.49
CA LEU A 57 5.18 6.46 9.06
C LEU A 57 4.29 5.76 8.04
N ARG A 58 3.45 6.50 7.30
CA ARG A 58 2.60 5.95 6.23
C ARG A 58 3.41 5.28 5.13
N LYS A 59 4.55 5.86 4.75
CA LYS A 59 5.44 5.31 3.73
C LYS A 59 6.07 4.00 4.19
N GLN A 60 6.52 3.91 5.44
CA GLN A 60 7.03 2.68 6.03
C GLN A 60 5.94 1.60 6.07
N GLN A 61 4.73 1.96 6.46
CA GLN A 61 3.60 1.02 6.52
C GLN A 61 3.22 0.49 5.12
N ARG A 62 3.20 1.36 4.10
CA ARG A 62 2.99 0.93 2.70
C ARG A 62 4.07 -0.05 2.23
N ARG A 63 5.34 0.20 2.57
CA ARG A 63 6.45 -0.71 2.25
C ARG A 63 6.28 -2.06 2.94
N ALA A 64 5.93 -2.06 4.23
CA ALA A 64 5.68 -3.28 4.99
C ALA A 64 4.54 -4.11 4.38
N GLN A 65 3.42 -3.46 4.02
CA GLN A 65 2.30 -4.14 3.36
C GLN A 65 2.68 -4.72 1.98
N ALA A 66 3.49 -4.01 1.20
CA ALA A 66 3.98 -4.52 -0.08
C ALA A 66 4.88 -5.76 0.12
N LEU A 67 5.77 -5.72 1.10
CA LEU A 67 6.63 -6.87 1.45
C LEU A 67 5.81 -8.06 1.92
N GLU A 68 4.79 -7.86 2.73
CA GLU A 68 3.88 -8.93 3.15
C GLU A 68 3.14 -9.56 1.97
N ARG A 69 2.67 -8.75 1.01
CA ARG A 69 2.06 -9.29 -0.22
C ARG A 69 3.05 -10.12 -1.04
N LEU A 70 4.30 -9.69 -1.15
CA LEU A 70 5.33 -10.45 -1.86
C LEU A 70 5.67 -11.76 -1.14
N ARG A 71 5.74 -11.74 0.20
CA ARG A 71 5.95 -12.95 1.02
C ARG A 71 4.81 -13.93 0.85
N ALA A 72 3.56 -13.46 0.94
CA ALA A 72 2.38 -14.28 0.73
C ALA A 72 2.34 -14.88 -0.69
N ALA A 73 2.68 -14.10 -1.72
CA ALA A 73 2.78 -14.59 -3.08
C ALA A 73 3.87 -15.67 -3.22
N ARG A 74 5.05 -15.45 -2.63
CA ARG A 74 6.14 -16.43 -2.60
C ARG A 74 5.71 -17.72 -1.91
N GLU A 75 5.03 -17.63 -0.77
CA GLU A 75 4.53 -18.81 -0.06
C GLU A 75 3.47 -19.56 -0.85
N ALA A 76 2.55 -18.84 -1.50
CA ALA A 76 1.55 -19.47 -2.37
C ALA A 76 2.20 -20.21 -3.57
N ILE A 77 3.20 -19.59 -4.20
CA ILE A 77 3.97 -20.23 -5.28
C ILE A 77 4.72 -21.47 -4.73
N ARG A 78 5.38 -21.35 -3.59
CA ARG A 78 6.11 -22.46 -2.96
C ARG A 78 5.20 -23.61 -2.55
N ALA A 79 4.02 -23.31 -2.01
CA ALA A 79 3.03 -24.31 -1.62
C ALA A 79 2.43 -25.01 -2.84
N ARG A 80 2.25 -24.29 -3.96
CA ARG A 80 1.76 -24.86 -5.22
C ARG A 80 2.83 -25.69 -5.94
N ASN A 81 4.10 -25.36 -5.74
CA ASN A 81 5.25 -26.03 -6.32
C ASN A 81 6.00 -26.87 -5.26
N SER A 82 5.30 -27.39 -4.25
CA SER A 82 5.89 -28.21 -3.17
C SER A 82 6.62 -29.45 -3.68
N ASP A 83 6.28 -29.89 -4.88
CA ASP A 83 6.74 -31.12 -5.50
C ASP A 83 8.00 -30.87 -6.38
N ILE A 84 8.34 -29.60 -6.61
CA ILE A 84 9.56 -29.16 -7.31
C ILE A 84 10.60 -28.83 -6.25
N THR A 85 11.34 -29.84 -5.82
CA THR A 85 12.33 -29.74 -4.72
C THR A 85 13.78 -29.74 -5.20
N THR A 86 13.99 -29.98 -6.49
CA THR A 86 15.30 -30.03 -7.15
C THR A 86 15.26 -29.28 -8.48
N ASP A 87 16.42 -28.78 -8.94
CA ASP A 87 16.53 -28.06 -10.22
C ASP A 87 16.11 -28.96 -11.40
N ASP A 88 16.43 -30.26 -11.35
CA ASP A 88 16.04 -31.24 -12.37
C ASP A 88 14.52 -31.37 -12.50
N GLN A 89 13.78 -31.37 -11.39
CA GLN A 89 12.31 -31.41 -11.40
C GLN A 89 11.70 -30.10 -11.94
N ALA A 90 12.36 -28.96 -11.71
CA ALA A 90 11.91 -27.67 -12.22
C ALA A 90 12.06 -27.61 -13.75
N GLU A 91 13.16 -28.15 -14.26
CA GLU A 91 13.45 -28.23 -15.69
C GLU A 91 12.47 -29.17 -16.40
N GLN A 92 12.15 -30.31 -15.79
CA GLN A 92 11.19 -31.27 -16.32
C GLN A 92 9.76 -30.69 -16.40
N VAL A 93 9.31 -29.99 -15.35
CA VAL A 93 8.00 -29.30 -15.35
C VAL A 93 7.98 -28.16 -16.38
N ALA A 94 9.08 -27.44 -16.56
CA ALA A 94 9.19 -26.39 -17.59
C ALA A 94 9.14 -26.96 -19.01
N GLU A 95 9.72 -28.13 -19.22
CA GLU A 95 9.72 -28.82 -20.51
C GLU A 95 8.31 -29.37 -20.84
N GLU A 96 7.63 -30.00 -19.89
CA GLU A 96 6.24 -30.46 -20.05
C GLU A 96 5.29 -29.29 -20.35
N PHE A 97 5.39 -28.19 -19.60
CA PHE A 97 4.56 -27.00 -19.83
C PHE A 97 4.82 -26.37 -21.20
N SER A 98 6.08 -26.37 -21.68
CA SER A 98 6.44 -25.87 -23.01
C SER A 98 5.84 -26.73 -24.12
N GLN A 99 5.87 -28.06 -23.96
CA GLN A 99 5.30 -28.99 -24.94
C GLN A 99 3.77 -28.88 -24.99
N GLU A 100 3.09 -28.79 -23.84
CA GLU A 100 1.64 -28.58 -23.77
C GLU A 100 1.24 -27.22 -24.37
N PHE A 101 2.02 -26.16 -24.11
CA PHE A 101 1.77 -24.83 -24.66
C PHE A 101 1.93 -24.80 -26.18
N ILE A 102 2.96 -25.46 -26.72
CA ILE A 102 3.16 -25.63 -28.17
C ILE A 102 2.00 -26.42 -28.79
N GLN A 103 1.54 -27.47 -28.12
CA GLN A 103 0.43 -28.29 -28.60
C GLN A 103 -0.90 -27.51 -28.60
N MET A 104 -1.18 -26.76 -27.53
CA MET A 104 -2.32 -25.85 -27.45
C MET A 104 -2.25 -24.78 -28.55
N LEU A 105 -1.08 -24.20 -28.84
CA LEU A 105 -0.92 -23.22 -29.92
C LEU A 105 -1.19 -23.84 -31.31
N LYS A 106 -0.76 -25.08 -31.54
CA LYS A 106 -1.08 -25.81 -32.79
C LYS A 106 -2.59 -26.02 -32.95
N GLU A 107 -3.30 -26.28 -31.86
CA GLU A 107 -4.75 -26.53 -31.86
C GLU A 107 -5.58 -25.24 -31.95
N LYS A 108 -5.13 -24.13 -31.34
CA LYS A 108 -5.94 -22.91 -31.25
C LYS A 108 -5.81 -21.92 -32.41
N ARG A 109 -4.81 -22.03 -33.29
CA ARG A 109 -4.72 -21.34 -34.60
C ARG A 109 -3.47 -21.82 -35.33
N GLY A 110 -3.62 -22.33 -36.55
CA GLY A 110 -2.55 -22.98 -37.32
C GLY A 110 -1.28 -22.15 -37.50
N VAL A 111 -0.29 -22.38 -36.63
CA VAL A 111 1.08 -21.88 -36.79
C VAL A 111 1.94 -23.01 -37.35
N ARG A 112 2.47 -22.82 -38.56
CA ARG A 112 3.41 -23.73 -39.22
C ARG A 112 4.82 -23.28 -38.84
N PHE A 113 5.53 -24.06 -38.03
CA PHE A 113 6.94 -23.79 -37.72
C PHE A 113 7.82 -24.34 -38.85
N GLU A 114 8.53 -23.47 -39.55
CA GLU A 114 9.58 -23.84 -40.50
C GLU A 114 10.91 -23.94 -39.73
N ARG A 115 11.59 -25.09 -39.81
CA ARG A 115 12.96 -25.25 -39.32
C ARG A 115 13.92 -24.59 -40.31
N SER A 116 14.78 -23.71 -39.82
CA SER A 116 16.12 -23.46 -40.39
C SER A 116 17.15 -24.01 -39.42
#